data_AF-A0A142X2D4-F1
#
_entry.id   AF-A0A142X2D4-F1
#
_cell.length_a   1.000
_cell.length_b   1.000
_cell.length_c   1.000
_cell.angle_alpha   90.00
_cell.angle_beta   90.00
_cell.angle_gamma   90.00
#
_symmetry.space_group_name_H-M   'P 1'
#
loop_
_entity.id
_entity.type
_entity.pdbx_description
1 polymer ?
#
loop_
_entity_poly.entity_id
_entity_poly.type
_entity_poly.pdbx_seq_one_letter_code
_entity_poly.pdbx_strand_id
1 'polypeptide(L)'
;MRIDPKLRLDNLVQDPKVAGGLPDLRRVRDENDLRQAFDRLRTNDAVRSNPQLAALNLDRVSGRFQTRIRDNDFAPLVQSRIGRQYDLDRQFNLYRRGDVTRQLNLNTTLVANGGWGRRRSGPIFAGYTGSSFSVWYPGPRWYPRWAWQPIWSPWVSWSFWPTVLPIYDPRPFYCRPYFYDPCPPIVVYDYPVWQPLPIVTAGTWVDVPPVVVPAEDLQLLAVRFVDPGHVTEKLGPRFRVWLRNNSKTEIRQPFDVSLFATNTQQLAGNVQQSGVTIPEIAPEATVSIDIRLPFEANAMNRDTDGSPMPFEFLHAVVDSRGALPEADKANNGAVLNRGEIYSVDPAAFSTDVTAAAPGTVVSLAGEGFGPEPGQLIVTVGDQQLSAEIRGWYDLGVQFTVPNVGGNSAADAQVLVIRGDGASSNPVPLSVAPEGMIGTLPTPPAPMPPSPEIR
;
A
#
# COMPACT_ATOMS: atom_id res chain seq x y z
N MET A 1 9.33 9.37 19.84
CA MET A 1 10.57 9.76 19.13
C MET A 1 10.52 11.28 18.93
N ARG A 2 11.46 12.06 19.47
CA ARG A 2 11.49 13.52 19.22
C ARG A 2 12.15 13.75 17.85
N ILE A 3 11.34 14.18 16.90
CA ILE A 3 11.72 14.46 15.50
C ILE A 3 12.56 15.74 15.46
N ASP A 4 13.64 15.75 14.67
CA ASP A 4 14.44 16.95 14.41
C ASP A 4 13.57 18.04 13.73
N PRO A 5 13.40 19.22 14.35
CA PRO A 5 12.58 20.31 13.81
C PRO A 5 13.03 20.81 12.43
N LYS A 6 14.29 20.57 12.02
CA LYS A 6 14.83 21.04 10.73
C LYS A 6 14.40 20.20 9.54
N LEU A 7 13.85 19.00 9.75
CA LEU A 7 13.44 18.03 8.72
C LEU A 7 11.91 17.94 8.57
N ARG A 8 11.21 19.06 8.74
CA ARG A 8 9.76 19.13 8.45
C ARG A 8 9.52 19.25 6.95
N LEU A 9 8.49 18.55 6.47
CA LEU A 9 7.99 18.66 5.09
C LEU A 9 7.71 20.13 4.71
N ASP A 10 7.30 20.96 5.66
CA ASP A 10 7.16 22.41 5.52
C ASP A 10 8.42 23.07 4.94
N ASN A 11 9.63 22.67 5.35
CA ASN A 11 10.87 23.29 4.85
C ASN A 11 11.18 22.92 3.39
N LEU A 12 10.68 21.77 2.92
CA LEU A 12 10.87 21.29 1.54
C LEU A 12 9.76 21.79 0.62
N VAL A 13 8.52 21.86 1.12
CA VAL A 13 7.33 22.37 0.40
C VAL A 13 7.35 23.91 0.34
N GLN A 14 7.91 24.59 1.34
CA GLN A 14 8.10 26.04 1.31
C GLN A 14 9.30 26.48 0.46
N ASP A 15 10.16 25.56 0.00
CA ASP A 15 11.14 25.90 -1.03
C ASP A 15 10.39 26.19 -2.34
N PRO A 16 10.34 27.46 -2.81
CA PRO A 16 9.57 27.84 -3.99
C PRO A 16 10.00 27.07 -5.24
N LYS A 17 11.24 26.56 -5.26
CA LYS A 17 11.84 25.85 -6.40
C LYS A 17 11.45 24.36 -6.43
N VAL A 18 11.19 23.75 -5.27
CA VAL A 18 10.62 22.39 -5.16
C VAL A 18 9.10 22.45 -5.36
N ALA A 19 8.45 23.44 -4.75
CA ALA A 19 7.02 23.69 -4.88
C ALA A 19 6.56 23.79 -6.34
N GLY A 20 7.34 24.44 -7.20
CA GLY A 20 7.04 24.55 -8.64
C GLY A 20 7.05 23.23 -9.42
N GLY A 21 7.75 22.20 -8.94
CA GLY A 21 7.82 20.87 -9.58
C GLY A 21 6.84 19.83 -9.01
N LEU A 22 6.23 20.09 -7.85
CA LEU A 22 5.26 19.19 -7.24
C LEU A 22 3.99 18.96 -8.09
N PRO A 23 3.43 19.95 -8.82
CA PRO A 23 2.29 19.73 -9.70
C PRO A 23 2.56 18.68 -10.79
N ASP A 24 3.76 18.65 -11.36
CA ASP A 24 4.15 17.67 -12.38
C ASP A 24 4.19 16.26 -11.81
N LEU A 25 4.66 16.11 -10.57
CA LEU A 25 4.67 14.81 -9.90
C LEU A 25 3.27 14.30 -9.56
N ARG A 26 2.29 15.19 -9.34
CA ARG A 26 0.88 14.81 -9.15
C ARG A 26 0.25 14.24 -10.43
N ARG A 27 0.80 14.56 -11.59
CA ARG A 27 0.32 14.11 -12.91
C ARG A 27 0.97 12.82 -13.39
N VAL A 28 1.96 12.29 -12.68
CA VAL A 28 2.65 11.06 -13.06
C VAL A 28 1.64 9.91 -13.14
N ARG A 29 1.52 9.29 -14.33
CA ARG A 29 0.58 8.18 -14.58
C ARG A 29 1.25 6.83 -14.69
N ASP A 30 2.57 6.79 -14.84
CA ASP A 30 3.35 5.56 -14.88
C ASP A 30 4.80 5.76 -14.42
N GLU A 31 5.58 4.68 -14.50
CA GLU A 31 7.00 4.67 -14.15
C GLU A 31 7.87 5.55 -15.08
N ASN A 32 7.49 5.68 -16.35
CA ASN A 32 8.22 6.52 -17.31
C ASN A 32 7.98 7.99 -17.03
N ASP A 33 6.74 8.38 -16.76
CA ASP A 33 6.39 9.74 -16.33
C ASP A 33 7.13 10.11 -15.05
N LEU A 34 7.22 9.16 -14.10
CA LEU A 34 7.93 9.37 -12.85
C LEU A 34 9.40 9.65 -13.13
N ARG A 35 10.02 8.80 -13.96
CA ARG A 35 11.42 8.96 -14.36
C ARG A 35 11.66 10.29 -15.06
N GLN A 36 10.83 10.68 -16.00
CA GLN A 36 10.94 11.96 -16.70
C GLN A 36 10.74 13.15 -15.77
N ALA A 37 9.76 13.10 -14.86
CA ALA A 37 9.55 14.13 -13.85
C ALA A 37 10.78 14.29 -12.96
N PHE A 38 11.39 13.19 -12.58
CA PHE A 38 12.60 13.21 -11.77
C PHE A 38 13.87 13.61 -12.51
N ASP A 39 14.05 13.20 -13.77
CA ASP A 39 15.17 13.65 -14.59
C ASP A 39 15.10 15.18 -14.75
N ARG A 40 13.89 15.73 -14.96
CA ARG A 40 13.65 17.18 -14.92
C ARG A 40 14.01 17.78 -13.56
N LEU A 41 13.58 17.18 -12.45
CA LEU A 41 13.96 17.66 -11.10
C LEU A 41 15.48 17.62 -10.88
N ARG A 42 16.20 16.63 -11.41
CA ARG A 42 17.67 16.52 -11.29
C ARG A 42 18.41 17.56 -12.13
N THR A 43 17.80 18.11 -13.17
CA THR A 43 18.36 19.27 -13.88
C THR A 43 18.23 20.59 -13.10
N ASN A 44 17.45 20.61 -12.01
CA ASN A 44 17.30 21.77 -11.14
C ASN A 44 18.50 21.90 -10.20
N ASP A 45 19.22 23.03 -10.28
CA ASP A 45 20.39 23.30 -9.45
C ASP A 45 20.10 23.23 -7.94
N ALA A 46 18.89 23.57 -7.50
CA ALA A 46 18.49 23.47 -6.10
C ALA A 46 18.45 22.02 -5.62
N VAL A 47 17.91 21.10 -6.44
CA VAL A 47 17.87 19.66 -6.13
C VAL A 47 19.28 19.07 -6.15
N ARG A 48 20.12 19.47 -7.11
CA ARG A 48 21.54 19.05 -7.17
C ARG A 48 22.35 19.52 -5.98
N SER A 49 22.09 20.74 -5.53
CA SER A 49 22.79 21.34 -4.38
C SER A 49 22.29 20.79 -3.04
N ASN A 50 21.17 20.08 -3.01
CA ASN A 50 20.65 19.42 -1.83
C ASN A 50 21.23 17.99 -1.71
N PRO A 51 22.16 17.73 -0.78
CA PRO A 51 22.82 16.42 -0.67
C PRO A 51 21.86 15.28 -0.33
N GLN A 52 20.72 15.56 0.33
CA GLN A 52 19.72 14.54 0.66
C GLN A 52 18.93 14.10 -0.58
N LEU A 53 18.55 15.06 -1.43
CA LEU A 53 17.82 14.74 -2.67
C LEU A 53 18.74 14.14 -3.73
N ALA A 54 19.99 14.61 -3.81
CA ALA A 54 20.99 14.06 -4.74
C ALA A 54 21.32 12.59 -4.46
N ALA A 55 21.22 12.15 -3.21
CA ALA A 55 21.47 10.76 -2.80
C ALA A 55 20.28 9.80 -3.05
N LEU A 56 19.11 10.31 -3.45
CA LEU A 56 17.96 9.45 -3.78
C LEU A 56 18.21 8.67 -5.07
N ASN A 57 18.37 7.36 -4.93
CA ASN A 57 18.36 6.44 -6.07
C ASN A 57 16.93 6.06 -6.44
N LEU A 58 16.41 6.73 -7.47
CA LEU A 58 15.08 6.52 -8.00
C LEU A 58 14.73 5.10 -8.34
N ASP A 59 15.67 4.40 -8.95
CA ASP A 59 15.47 3.02 -9.38
C ASP A 59 15.19 2.11 -8.17
N ARG A 60 15.59 2.53 -6.97
CA ARG A 60 15.30 1.85 -5.70
C ARG A 60 14.07 2.39 -4.97
N VAL A 61 13.69 3.65 -5.16
CA VAL A 61 12.52 4.28 -4.51
C VAL A 61 11.23 4.00 -5.28
N SER A 62 11.26 3.95 -6.61
CA SER A 62 10.10 3.61 -7.45
C SER A 62 9.94 2.09 -7.70
N GLY A 63 10.95 1.31 -7.28
CA GLY A 63 10.98 -0.15 -7.33
C GLY A 63 11.23 -0.78 -8.70
N ARG A 64 11.12 -0.02 -9.81
CA ARG A 64 11.19 -0.47 -11.22
C ARG A 64 10.50 -1.80 -11.53
N PHE A 65 9.59 -2.25 -10.68
CA PHE A 65 9.19 -3.65 -10.66
C PHE A 65 8.42 -4.04 -11.92
N GLN A 66 7.51 -3.17 -12.37
CA GLN A 66 6.73 -3.40 -13.59
C GLN A 66 7.64 -3.46 -14.82
N THR A 67 8.60 -2.56 -14.94
CA THR A 67 9.64 -2.61 -15.97
C THR A 67 10.47 -3.89 -15.90
N ARG A 68 10.97 -4.25 -14.72
CA ARG A 68 11.79 -5.46 -14.50
C ARG A 68 11.03 -6.76 -14.78
N ILE A 69 9.73 -6.83 -14.45
CA ILE A 69 8.89 -7.97 -14.87
C ILE A 69 8.75 -7.99 -16.39
N ARG A 70 8.40 -6.87 -17.01
CA ARG A 70 8.21 -6.79 -18.47
C ARG A 70 9.47 -7.20 -19.23
N ASP A 71 10.62 -6.80 -18.71
CA ASP A 71 11.93 -7.04 -19.30
C ASP A 71 12.49 -8.43 -18.88
N ASN A 72 11.73 -9.22 -18.10
CA ASN A 72 12.05 -10.57 -17.63
C ASN A 72 13.30 -10.66 -16.74
N ASP A 73 13.62 -9.59 -16.02
CA ASP A 73 14.80 -9.49 -15.13
C ASP A 73 14.71 -10.46 -13.94
N PHE A 74 13.52 -10.98 -13.64
CA PHE A 74 13.29 -11.92 -12.54
C PHE A 74 13.37 -13.38 -12.94
N ALA A 75 13.71 -13.70 -14.19
CA ALA A 75 13.84 -15.09 -14.65
C ALA A 75 14.74 -15.95 -13.74
N PRO A 76 15.92 -15.49 -13.25
CA PRO A 76 16.73 -16.29 -12.34
C PRO A 76 16.01 -16.60 -11.02
N LEU A 77 15.31 -15.62 -10.44
CA LEU A 77 14.55 -15.79 -9.20
C LEU A 77 13.37 -16.75 -9.40
N VAL A 78 12.65 -16.62 -10.51
CA VAL A 78 11.53 -17.50 -10.88
C VAL A 78 11.98 -18.94 -11.12
N GLN A 79 13.14 -19.15 -11.73
CA GLN A 79 13.71 -20.48 -11.99
C GLN A 79 14.37 -21.12 -10.77
N SER A 80 14.54 -20.37 -9.69
CA SER A 80 15.14 -20.85 -8.46
C SER A 80 14.22 -21.85 -7.72
N ARG A 81 14.76 -22.55 -6.71
CA ARG A 81 13.96 -23.42 -5.83
C ARG A 81 12.78 -22.68 -5.20
N ILE A 82 12.99 -21.46 -4.70
CA ILE A 82 11.90 -20.68 -4.09
C ILE A 82 10.88 -20.23 -5.12
N GLY A 83 11.37 -19.89 -6.33
CA GLY A 83 10.54 -19.56 -7.48
C GLY A 83 9.53 -20.65 -7.80
N ARG A 84 10.00 -21.91 -7.89
CA ARG A 84 9.13 -23.08 -8.10
C ARG A 84 8.23 -23.38 -6.89
N GLN A 85 8.74 -23.23 -5.66
CA GLN A 85 7.97 -23.55 -4.45
C GLN A 85 6.75 -22.63 -4.27
N TYR A 86 6.85 -21.37 -4.71
CA TYR A 86 5.82 -20.35 -4.55
C TYR A 86 5.14 -19.95 -5.86
N ASP A 87 5.44 -20.64 -6.96
CA ASP A 87 4.90 -20.31 -8.29
C ASP A 87 5.10 -18.82 -8.63
N LEU A 88 6.32 -18.31 -8.38
CA LEU A 88 6.63 -16.88 -8.53
C LEU A 88 6.43 -16.40 -9.97
N ASP A 89 6.60 -17.28 -10.96
CA ASP A 89 6.30 -16.96 -12.36
C ASP A 89 4.84 -16.51 -12.50
N ARG A 90 3.91 -17.35 -12.02
CA ARG A 90 2.48 -17.06 -12.09
C ARG A 90 2.12 -15.85 -11.25
N GLN A 91 2.67 -15.72 -10.04
CA GLN A 91 2.42 -14.55 -9.18
C GLN A 91 2.88 -13.26 -9.87
N PHE A 92 4.11 -13.20 -10.40
CA PHE A 92 4.65 -12.01 -11.07
C PHE A 92 3.92 -11.67 -12.37
N ASN A 93 3.51 -12.69 -13.13
CA ASN A 93 2.64 -12.49 -14.29
C ASN A 93 1.28 -11.88 -13.89
N LEU A 94 0.72 -12.32 -12.76
CA LEU A 94 -0.52 -11.75 -12.22
C LEU A 94 -0.33 -10.36 -11.65
N TYR A 95 0.83 -9.98 -11.09
CA TYR A 95 1.10 -8.60 -10.65
C TYR A 95 1.02 -7.56 -11.77
N ARG A 96 1.15 -7.98 -13.04
CA ARG A 96 0.90 -7.10 -14.20
C ARG A 96 -0.57 -6.76 -14.38
N ARG A 97 -1.47 -7.57 -13.82
CA ARG A 97 -2.92 -7.40 -13.87
C ARG A 97 -3.42 -6.88 -12.52
N GLY A 98 -2.98 -7.48 -11.42
CA GLY A 98 -3.42 -7.26 -10.04
C GLY A 98 -4.29 -8.42 -9.52
N ASP A 99 -4.68 -8.35 -8.24
CA ASP A 99 -5.62 -9.26 -7.57
C ASP A 99 -5.10 -10.71 -7.47
N VAL A 100 -3.79 -10.85 -7.21
CA VAL A 100 -3.04 -12.11 -7.16
C VAL A 100 -3.66 -13.07 -6.15
N THR A 101 -3.92 -12.57 -4.93
CA THR A 101 -4.48 -13.36 -3.83
C THR A 101 -5.80 -14.02 -4.22
N ARG A 102 -6.68 -13.29 -4.92
CA ARG A 102 -7.96 -13.81 -5.41
C ARG A 102 -7.75 -14.79 -6.56
N GLN A 103 -6.97 -14.41 -7.57
CA GLN A 103 -6.78 -15.24 -8.78
C GLN A 103 -6.10 -16.58 -8.49
N LEU A 104 -5.30 -16.65 -7.44
CA LEU A 104 -4.66 -17.88 -6.97
C LEU A 104 -5.40 -18.56 -5.81
N ASN A 105 -6.53 -18.00 -5.38
CA ASN A 105 -7.37 -18.51 -4.31
C ASN A 105 -6.61 -18.77 -2.98
N LEU A 106 -5.62 -17.93 -2.68
CA LEU A 106 -4.68 -18.15 -1.58
C LEU A 106 -5.35 -18.13 -0.20
N ASN A 107 -6.41 -17.33 -0.04
CA ASN A 107 -7.20 -17.30 1.19
C ASN A 107 -7.85 -18.67 1.47
N THR A 108 -8.51 -19.27 0.47
CA THR A 108 -9.08 -20.62 0.61
C THR A 108 -7.99 -21.66 0.88
N THR A 109 -6.82 -21.54 0.25
CA THR A 109 -5.68 -22.40 0.54
C THR A 109 -5.22 -22.27 2.00
N LEU A 110 -5.13 -21.06 2.54
CA LEU A 110 -4.77 -20.85 3.94
C LEU A 110 -5.81 -21.47 4.89
N VAL A 111 -7.10 -21.20 4.65
CA VAL A 111 -8.19 -21.77 5.45
C VAL A 111 -8.16 -23.30 5.41
N ALA A 112 -8.03 -23.89 4.22
CA ALA A 112 -7.94 -25.34 4.05
C ALA A 112 -6.73 -25.97 4.78
N ASN A 113 -5.64 -25.21 4.95
CA ASN A 113 -4.44 -25.65 5.65
C ASN A 113 -4.51 -25.49 7.18
N GLY A 114 -5.67 -25.15 7.74
CA GLY A 114 -5.85 -24.94 9.19
C GLY A 114 -5.69 -23.48 9.61
N GLY A 115 -5.80 -22.55 8.67
CA GLY A 115 -5.80 -21.11 8.90
C GLY A 115 -4.45 -20.56 9.38
N TRP A 116 -4.50 -19.39 9.98
CA TRP A 116 -3.31 -18.66 10.46
C TRP A 116 -2.48 -19.41 11.52
N GLY A 117 -3.10 -20.34 12.26
CA GLY A 117 -2.40 -21.20 13.23
C GLY A 117 -1.48 -22.25 12.60
N ARG A 118 -1.62 -22.54 11.30
CA ARG A 118 -0.78 -23.46 10.52
C ARG A 118 -0.15 -22.81 9.29
N ARG A 119 -0.05 -21.47 9.30
CA ARG A 119 0.55 -20.71 8.22
C ARG A 119 2.02 -21.06 8.02
N ARG A 120 2.55 -20.71 6.85
CA ARG A 120 4.00 -20.76 6.62
C ARG A 120 4.66 -19.57 7.34
N SER A 121 5.65 -19.85 8.20
CA SER A 121 6.44 -18.82 8.85
C SER A 121 7.95 -19.09 8.73
N GLY A 122 8.74 -18.01 8.78
CA GLY A 122 10.20 -18.06 8.80
C GLY A 122 10.73 -18.13 10.24
N PRO A 123 12.07 -18.12 10.42
CA PRO A 123 12.67 -17.99 11.74
C PRO A 123 12.22 -16.69 12.41
N ILE A 124 11.71 -16.77 13.63
CA ILE A 124 11.28 -15.62 14.43
C ILE A 124 12.27 -15.43 15.57
N PHE A 125 12.72 -14.20 15.78
CA PHE A 125 13.63 -13.85 16.88
C PHE A 125 13.01 -14.21 18.23
N ALA A 126 13.79 -14.84 19.12
CA ALA A 126 13.29 -15.27 20.43
C ALA A 126 12.74 -14.12 21.29
N GLY A 127 13.27 -12.90 21.13
CA GLY A 127 12.80 -11.69 21.81
C GLY A 127 11.78 -10.86 21.03
N TYR A 128 11.08 -11.45 20.04
CA TYR A 128 10.15 -10.73 19.14
C TYR A 128 9.13 -9.87 19.90
N THR A 129 8.50 -10.41 20.95
CA THR A 129 7.53 -9.69 21.78
C THR A 129 8.15 -8.66 22.71
N GLY A 130 9.47 -8.69 22.94
CA GLY A 130 10.18 -7.68 23.72
C GLY A 130 10.49 -6.39 22.95
N SER A 131 10.38 -6.42 21.62
CA SER A 131 10.59 -5.27 20.72
C SER A 131 9.33 -4.84 19.96
N SER A 132 8.20 -5.48 20.28
CA SER A 132 6.88 -5.22 19.71
C SER A 132 5.87 -4.97 20.83
N PHE A 133 4.73 -4.38 20.50
CA PHE A 133 3.61 -4.23 21.43
C PHE A 133 2.36 -4.90 20.86
N SER A 134 1.53 -5.45 21.74
CA SER A 134 0.25 -6.02 21.34
C SER A 134 -0.69 -4.89 20.94
N VAL A 135 -1.32 -5.04 19.77
CA VAL A 135 -2.24 -4.08 19.21
C VAL A 135 -3.52 -4.78 18.77
N TRP A 136 -4.63 -4.07 18.97
CA TRP A 136 -5.91 -4.47 18.41
C TRP A 136 -5.83 -4.46 16.87
N TYR A 137 -6.29 -5.53 16.22
CA TYR A 137 -6.30 -5.64 14.76
C TYR A 137 -7.73 -5.56 14.20
N PRO A 138 -8.17 -4.38 13.70
CA PRO A 138 -9.51 -4.16 13.14
C PRO A 138 -9.65 -4.61 11.67
N GLY A 139 -8.67 -5.34 11.12
CA GLY A 139 -8.70 -5.82 9.73
C GLY A 139 -9.66 -6.99 9.50
N PRO A 140 -9.59 -7.66 8.33
CA PRO A 140 -10.56 -8.69 7.94
C PRO A 140 -10.75 -9.80 8.99
N ARG A 141 -11.98 -10.30 9.13
CA ARG A 141 -12.39 -11.17 10.26
C ARG A 141 -11.65 -12.51 10.36
N TRP A 142 -11.03 -12.98 9.28
CA TRP A 142 -10.24 -14.22 9.29
C TRP A 142 -8.82 -14.04 9.85
N TYR A 143 -8.37 -12.82 10.09
CA TYR A 143 -7.12 -12.57 10.80
C TYR A 143 -7.31 -12.64 12.32
N PRO A 144 -6.22 -12.80 13.09
CA PRO A 144 -6.27 -12.67 14.54
C PRO A 144 -6.81 -11.31 14.97
N ARG A 145 -7.54 -11.32 16.09
CA ARG A 145 -8.12 -10.15 16.73
C ARG A 145 -7.07 -9.21 17.34
N TRP A 146 -5.95 -9.79 17.76
CA TRP A 146 -4.79 -9.09 18.34
C TRP A 146 -3.53 -9.51 17.60
N ALA A 147 -2.65 -8.56 17.35
CA ALA A 147 -1.39 -8.78 16.64
C ALA A 147 -0.24 -8.07 17.37
N TRP A 148 0.99 -8.43 17.03
CA TRP A 148 2.18 -7.77 17.54
C TRP A 148 2.68 -6.77 16.51
N GLN A 149 2.67 -5.49 16.87
CA GLN A 149 3.19 -4.42 16.03
C GLN A 149 4.57 -3.98 16.55
N PRO A 150 5.61 -3.96 15.71
CA PRO A 150 6.92 -3.49 16.10
C PRO A 150 6.97 -1.96 16.14
N ILE A 151 8.03 -1.44 16.77
CA ILE A 151 8.36 -0.02 16.69
C ILE A 151 9.05 0.24 15.35
N TRP A 152 8.42 1.06 14.52
CA TRP A 152 8.88 1.32 13.16
C TRP A 152 10.02 2.33 13.09
N SER A 153 10.92 2.11 12.13
CA SER A 153 11.82 3.16 11.68
C SER A 153 11.02 4.27 10.97
N PRO A 154 11.53 5.51 10.91
CA PRO A 154 10.88 6.60 10.18
C PRO A 154 10.52 6.22 8.73
N TRP A 155 11.31 5.34 8.11
CA TRP A 155 11.09 4.87 6.74
C TRP A 155 9.76 4.11 6.58
N VAL A 156 9.46 3.19 7.50
CA VAL A 156 8.18 2.47 7.47
C VAL A 156 7.03 3.39 7.88
N SER A 157 7.23 4.20 8.93
CA SER A 157 6.21 5.15 9.40
C SER A 157 5.78 6.15 8.33
N TRP A 158 6.68 6.51 7.41
CA TRP A 158 6.37 7.37 6.27
C TRP A 158 5.28 6.79 5.36
N SER A 159 5.23 5.46 5.22
CA SER A 159 4.26 4.75 4.37
C SER A 159 2.83 4.71 4.94
N PHE A 160 2.64 5.19 6.17
CA PHE A 160 1.32 5.24 6.83
C PHE A 160 0.42 6.34 6.26
N TRP A 161 1.03 7.37 5.67
CA TRP A 161 0.33 8.58 5.32
C TRP A 161 -0.14 8.52 3.86
N PRO A 162 -1.38 8.93 3.56
CA PRO A 162 -1.86 9.01 2.18
C PRO A 162 -1.18 10.17 1.42
N THR A 163 -0.85 11.24 2.13
CA THR A 163 -0.21 12.46 1.60
C THR A 163 1.31 12.38 1.77
N VAL A 164 1.96 11.55 0.95
CA VAL A 164 3.42 11.52 0.85
C VAL A 164 3.89 12.35 -0.33
N LEU A 165 5.06 12.98 -0.19
CA LEU A 165 5.71 13.57 -1.35
C LEU A 165 6.05 12.47 -2.35
N PRO A 166 5.65 12.58 -3.64
CA PRO A 166 5.95 11.58 -4.66
C PRO A 166 7.44 11.22 -4.76
N ILE A 167 8.33 12.15 -4.41
CA ILE A 167 9.77 11.92 -4.46
C ILE A 167 10.34 11.04 -3.33
N TYR A 168 9.62 10.96 -2.21
CA TYR A 168 9.94 10.12 -1.05
C TYR A 168 8.94 8.98 -0.90
N ASP A 169 8.04 8.80 -1.86
CA ASP A 169 7.09 7.70 -1.85
C ASP A 169 7.84 6.43 -2.28
N PRO A 170 8.05 5.45 -1.38
CA PRO A 170 8.81 4.25 -1.71
C PRO A 170 7.94 3.20 -2.42
N ARG A 171 6.64 3.47 -2.62
CA ARG A 171 5.70 2.53 -3.21
C ARG A 171 6.02 2.30 -4.68
N PRO A 172 6.08 1.03 -5.13
CA PRO A 172 6.01 0.68 -6.53
C PRO A 172 4.81 1.33 -7.21
N PHE A 173 4.95 1.67 -8.50
CA PHE A 173 3.94 2.45 -9.19
C PHE A 173 2.55 1.80 -9.22
N TYR A 174 2.49 0.47 -9.37
CA TYR A 174 1.23 -0.28 -9.44
C TYR A 174 0.43 -0.30 -8.13
N CYS A 175 1.05 0.05 -7.01
CA CYS A 175 0.39 0.19 -5.71
C CYS A 175 0.45 1.63 -5.19
N ARG A 176 0.92 2.58 -6.00
CA ARG A 176 0.92 4.00 -5.65
C ARG A 176 -0.48 4.55 -5.92
N PRO A 177 -1.14 5.18 -4.92
CA PRO A 177 -2.42 5.80 -5.15
C PRO A 177 -2.27 6.98 -6.12
N TYR A 178 -3.34 7.21 -6.88
CA TYR A 178 -3.51 8.45 -7.63
C TYR A 178 -3.42 9.66 -6.67
N PHE A 179 -2.89 10.80 -7.08
CA PHE A 179 -2.82 11.98 -6.21
C PHE A 179 -4.17 12.70 -6.16
N TYR A 180 -4.67 12.97 -4.95
CA TYR A 180 -5.94 13.63 -4.71
C TYR A 180 -5.86 14.53 -3.49
N ASP A 181 -6.80 15.47 -3.41
CA ASP A 181 -7.01 16.30 -2.23
C ASP A 181 -8.14 15.69 -1.37
N PRO A 182 -8.11 15.84 -0.03
CA PRO A 182 -9.23 15.41 0.81
C PRO A 182 -10.53 16.13 0.40
N CYS A 183 -11.65 15.41 0.34
CA CYS A 183 -12.95 16.03 0.12
C CYS A 183 -13.61 16.39 1.46
N PRO A 184 -14.47 17.43 1.52
CA PRO A 184 -15.26 17.72 2.71
C PRO A 184 -16.18 16.54 3.08
N PRO A 185 -16.53 16.38 4.37
CA PRO A 185 -17.59 15.46 4.77
C PRO A 185 -18.89 15.78 4.02
N ILE A 186 -19.64 14.74 3.68
CA ILE A 186 -20.87 14.89 2.93
C ILE A 186 -22.08 14.41 3.75
N VAL A 187 -23.20 15.07 3.51
CA VAL A 187 -24.50 14.63 4.02
C VAL A 187 -25.06 13.65 3.00
N VAL A 188 -25.21 12.40 3.44
CA VAL A 188 -25.76 11.33 2.60
C VAL A 188 -27.25 11.57 2.34
N TYR A 189 -27.66 11.36 1.09
CA TYR A 189 -29.05 11.33 0.62
C TYR A 189 -29.38 9.95 0.04
N ASP A 190 -30.62 9.75 -0.44
CA ASP A 190 -31.06 8.47 -1.01
C ASP A 190 -30.23 8.06 -2.23
N TYR A 191 -29.43 7.01 -2.04
CA TYR A 191 -28.69 6.34 -3.11
C TYR A 191 -29.57 5.28 -3.80
N PRO A 192 -29.29 4.94 -5.07
CA PRO A 192 -29.96 3.83 -5.72
C PRO A 192 -29.60 2.51 -5.03
N VAL A 193 -30.34 1.46 -5.35
CA VAL A 193 -29.92 0.09 -5.02
C VAL A 193 -28.68 -0.22 -5.87
N TRP A 194 -27.55 -0.43 -5.20
CA TRP A 194 -26.29 -0.72 -5.87
C TRP A 194 -26.30 -2.08 -6.56
N GLN A 195 -25.65 -2.14 -7.71
CA GLN A 195 -25.31 -3.40 -8.35
C GLN A 195 -24.19 -4.11 -7.56
N PRO A 196 -24.14 -5.45 -7.57
CA PRO A 196 -23.01 -6.17 -7.00
C PRO A 196 -21.70 -5.78 -7.70
N LEU A 197 -20.61 -5.71 -6.93
CA LEU A 197 -19.29 -5.53 -7.52
C LEU A 197 -18.92 -6.73 -8.41
N PRO A 198 -18.04 -6.53 -9.42
CA PRO A 198 -17.65 -7.59 -10.34
C PRO A 198 -17.06 -8.82 -9.65
N ILE A 199 -17.55 -10.01 -10.06
CA ILE A 199 -17.03 -11.35 -9.74
C ILE A 199 -17.19 -11.79 -8.27
N VAL A 200 -16.76 -10.99 -7.30
CA VAL A 200 -16.77 -11.30 -5.86
C VAL A 200 -17.29 -10.12 -5.05
N THR A 201 -17.64 -10.33 -3.77
CA THR A 201 -18.24 -9.29 -2.92
C THR A 201 -17.42 -8.01 -2.85
N ALA A 202 -16.10 -8.12 -2.66
CA ALA A 202 -15.19 -6.97 -2.63
C ALA A 202 -14.79 -6.47 -4.04
N GLY A 203 -15.34 -7.05 -5.10
CA GLY A 203 -15.06 -6.71 -6.50
C GLY A 203 -13.71 -7.19 -7.03
N THR A 204 -13.44 -6.88 -8.29
CA THR A 204 -12.11 -7.01 -8.92
C THR A 204 -11.91 -5.86 -9.90
N TRP A 205 -10.65 -5.48 -10.16
CA TRP A 205 -10.32 -4.42 -11.13
C TRP A 205 -9.63 -4.96 -12.39
N VAL A 206 -9.45 -6.28 -12.45
CA VAL A 206 -8.71 -6.99 -13.50
C VAL A 206 -9.66 -7.86 -14.28
N ASP A 207 -9.43 -7.98 -15.59
CA ASP A 207 -10.26 -8.78 -16.49
C ASP A 207 -11.77 -8.43 -16.42
N VAL A 208 -12.11 -7.22 -15.98
CA VAL A 208 -13.48 -6.70 -16.00
C VAL A 208 -13.75 -6.10 -17.37
N PRO A 209 -14.70 -6.66 -18.16
CA PRO A 209 -15.06 -6.10 -19.45
C PRO A 209 -15.51 -4.64 -19.32
N PRO A 210 -15.10 -3.73 -20.22
CA PRO A 210 -15.60 -2.36 -20.20
C PRO A 210 -17.09 -2.33 -20.53
N VAL A 211 -17.84 -1.50 -19.81
CA VAL A 211 -19.25 -1.24 -20.11
C VAL A 211 -19.30 -0.15 -21.18
N VAL A 212 -19.99 -0.40 -22.29
CA VAL A 212 -20.14 0.61 -23.34
C VAL A 212 -21.33 1.50 -23.00
N VAL A 213 -21.05 2.75 -22.67
CA VAL A 213 -22.05 3.75 -22.29
C VAL A 213 -22.14 4.89 -23.33
N PRO A 214 -23.33 5.51 -23.51
CA PRO A 214 -23.50 6.63 -24.44
C PRO A 214 -23.07 7.99 -23.85
N ALA A 215 -22.80 8.06 -22.53
CA ALA A 215 -22.47 9.27 -21.79
C ALA A 215 -21.34 8.99 -20.78
N GLU A 216 -21.02 9.98 -19.93
CA GLU A 216 -20.09 9.79 -18.81
C GLU A 216 -20.64 8.73 -17.84
N ASP A 217 -19.75 7.86 -17.37
CA ASP A 217 -20.08 6.80 -16.43
C ASP A 217 -18.79 6.42 -15.69
N LEU A 218 -18.80 6.61 -14.39
CA LEU A 218 -17.86 6.00 -13.50
C LEU A 218 -18.37 4.61 -13.10
N GLN A 219 -17.48 3.76 -12.64
CA GLN A 219 -17.85 2.46 -12.10
C GLN A 219 -16.91 2.09 -10.97
N LEU A 220 -17.48 1.73 -9.82
CA LEU A 220 -16.74 1.13 -8.73
C LEU A 220 -16.40 -0.34 -9.09
N LEU A 221 -15.11 -0.66 -9.11
CA LEU A 221 -14.62 -1.99 -9.50
C LEU A 221 -14.27 -2.86 -8.30
N ALA A 222 -13.55 -2.32 -7.32
CA ALA A 222 -13.08 -3.09 -6.18
C ALA A 222 -12.76 -2.22 -4.97
N VAL A 223 -12.83 -2.83 -3.79
CA VAL A 223 -12.33 -2.26 -2.54
C VAL A 223 -11.43 -3.29 -1.85
N ARG A 224 -10.27 -2.86 -1.34
CA ARG A 224 -9.32 -3.70 -0.60
C ARG A 224 -8.88 -3.03 0.68
N PHE A 225 -8.61 -3.84 1.70
CA PHE A 225 -8.03 -3.40 2.96
C PHE A 225 -6.52 -3.23 2.80
N VAL A 226 -5.98 -2.06 3.14
CA VAL A 226 -4.54 -1.77 3.05
C VAL A 226 -3.87 -1.97 4.39
N ASP A 227 -4.39 -1.31 5.44
CA ASP A 227 -3.87 -1.41 6.80
C ASP A 227 -4.89 -1.00 7.86
N PRO A 228 -4.73 -1.46 9.11
CA PRO A 228 -5.65 -1.18 10.22
C PRO A 228 -5.51 0.23 10.82
N GLY A 229 -4.49 0.99 10.41
CA GLY A 229 -4.07 2.21 11.07
C GLY A 229 -3.04 2.00 12.17
N HIS A 230 -2.95 2.97 13.09
CA HIS A 230 -1.94 3.01 14.14
C HIS A 230 -2.51 3.64 15.40
N VAL A 231 -2.47 2.92 16.51
CA VAL A 231 -3.13 3.34 17.76
C VAL A 231 -2.49 4.60 18.35
N THR A 232 -1.15 4.64 18.48
CA THR A 232 -0.46 5.80 19.06
C THR A 232 -0.60 7.07 18.23
N GLU A 233 -0.53 6.96 16.90
CA GLU A 233 -0.71 8.07 15.96
C GLU A 233 -2.18 8.42 15.71
N LYS A 234 -3.12 7.69 16.32
CA LYS A 234 -4.58 7.82 16.11
C LYS A 234 -4.96 7.79 14.62
N LEU A 235 -4.42 6.82 13.89
CA LEU A 235 -4.76 6.57 12.50
C LEU A 235 -5.81 5.47 12.42
N GLY A 236 -6.93 5.73 11.75
CA GLY A 236 -7.96 4.74 11.45
C GLY A 236 -7.58 3.83 10.27
N PRO A 237 -8.45 2.92 9.85
CA PRO A 237 -8.14 1.94 8.80
C PRO A 237 -8.07 2.59 7.42
N ARG A 238 -7.20 2.06 6.55
CA ARG A 238 -7.02 2.51 5.16
C ARG A 238 -7.50 1.46 4.18
N PHE A 239 -8.23 1.91 3.17
CA PHE A 239 -8.76 1.08 2.10
C PHE A 239 -8.32 1.62 0.75
N ARG A 240 -8.05 0.73 -0.19
CA ARG A 240 -7.82 1.06 -1.60
C ARG A 240 -9.09 0.81 -2.39
N VAL A 241 -9.49 1.80 -3.18
CA VAL A 241 -10.67 1.76 -4.04
C VAL A 241 -10.20 1.82 -5.49
N TRP A 242 -10.73 0.94 -6.33
CA TRP A 242 -10.54 0.99 -7.78
C TRP A 242 -11.82 1.44 -8.44
N LEU A 243 -11.71 2.42 -9.32
CA LEU A 243 -12.79 2.87 -10.17
C LEU A 243 -12.32 2.99 -11.61
N ARG A 244 -13.27 2.94 -12.53
CA ARG A 244 -13.03 3.10 -13.97
C ARG A 244 -13.92 4.19 -14.53
N ASN A 245 -13.39 4.95 -15.48
CA ASN A 245 -14.18 5.75 -16.40
C ASN A 245 -14.60 4.85 -17.57
N ASN A 246 -15.87 4.49 -17.68
CA ASN A 246 -16.39 3.66 -18.79
C ASN A 246 -16.61 4.47 -20.07
N SER A 247 -16.55 5.79 -20.00
CA SER A 247 -16.74 6.64 -21.17
C SER A 247 -15.51 6.71 -22.07
N LYS A 248 -15.74 7.03 -23.35
CA LYS A 248 -14.69 7.26 -24.36
C LYS A 248 -14.09 8.66 -24.29
N THR A 249 -14.54 9.47 -23.35
CA THR A 249 -14.12 10.86 -23.15
C THR A 249 -13.40 10.99 -21.81
N GLU A 250 -12.48 11.94 -21.75
CA GLU A 250 -11.79 12.26 -20.50
C GLU A 250 -12.75 13.01 -19.59
N ILE A 251 -12.89 12.56 -18.34
CA ILE A 251 -13.64 13.30 -17.32
C ILE A 251 -12.67 14.30 -16.70
N ARG A 252 -12.93 15.59 -16.91
CA ARG A 252 -12.13 16.71 -16.37
C ARG A 252 -12.82 17.47 -15.25
N GLN A 253 -14.11 17.19 -15.03
CA GLN A 253 -14.84 17.75 -13.90
C GLN A 253 -14.44 16.99 -12.64
N PRO A 254 -13.96 17.67 -11.59
CA PRO A 254 -13.62 17.00 -10.35
C PRO A 254 -14.85 16.36 -9.70
N PHE A 255 -14.66 15.17 -9.13
CA PHE A 255 -15.70 14.40 -8.44
C PHE A 255 -15.14 13.77 -7.16
N ASP A 256 -16.02 13.45 -6.22
CA ASP A 256 -15.63 12.94 -4.90
C ASP A 256 -15.81 11.43 -4.81
N VAL A 257 -14.87 10.75 -4.17
CA VAL A 257 -15.01 9.35 -3.77
C VAL A 257 -14.94 9.28 -2.25
N SER A 258 -15.98 8.71 -1.63
CA SER A 258 -16.13 8.70 -0.18
C SER A 258 -16.35 7.29 0.35
N LEU A 259 -15.77 7.04 1.53
CA LEU A 259 -16.01 5.86 2.34
C LEU A 259 -16.80 6.23 3.59
N PHE A 260 -17.75 5.37 3.95
CA PHE A 260 -18.53 5.51 5.17
C PHE A 260 -18.50 4.20 5.97
N ALA A 261 -18.14 4.30 7.24
CA ALA A 261 -18.17 3.19 8.17
C ALA A 261 -19.49 3.19 8.95
N THR A 262 -20.20 2.07 8.93
CA THR A 262 -21.52 1.91 9.56
C THR A 262 -21.63 0.56 10.28
N ASN A 263 -22.63 0.43 11.16
CA ASN A 263 -23.01 -0.85 11.78
C ASN A 263 -24.32 -1.42 11.19
N THR A 264 -24.81 -0.82 10.12
CA THR A 264 -26.07 -1.18 9.46
C THR A 264 -25.84 -1.19 7.96
N GLN A 265 -26.56 -2.03 7.21
CA GLN A 265 -26.50 -2.02 5.74
C GLN A 265 -27.10 -0.75 5.13
N GLN A 266 -27.88 0.00 5.91
CA GLN A 266 -28.39 1.30 5.51
C GLN A 266 -27.41 2.39 5.92
N LEU A 267 -27.14 3.31 5.01
CA LEU A 267 -26.31 4.46 5.27
C LEU A 267 -27.12 5.50 6.05
N ALA A 268 -26.58 5.96 7.18
CA ALA A 268 -27.19 6.97 8.02
C ALA A 268 -26.42 8.29 7.92
N GLY A 269 -27.05 9.40 8.33
CA GLY A 269 -26.35 10.67 8.52
C GLY A 269 -25.32 10.59 9.67
N ASN A 270 -24.28 11.44 9.59
CA ASN A 270 -23.26 11.61 10.65
C ASN A 270 -22.47 10.35 11.03
N VAL A 271 -22.26 9.44 10.08
CA VAL A 271 -21.39 8.29 10.26
C VAL A 271 -19.92 8.66 10.09
N GLN A 272 -19.01 7.80 10.55
CA GLN A 272 -17.57 8.01 10.34
C GLN A 272 -17.28 7.92 8.85
N GLN A 273 -16.72 8.98 8.28
CA GLN A 273 -16.52 9.10 6.85
C GLN A 273 -15.19 9.77 6.52
N SER A 274 -14.71 9.50 5.31
CA SER A 274 -13.54 10.16 4.73
C SER A 274 -13.65 10.04 3.22
N GLY A 275 -13.08 10.98 2.48
CA GLY A 275 -13.12 10.94 1.03
C GLY A 275 -12.10 11.85 0.41
N VAL A 276 -12.03 11.78 -0.91
CA VAL A 276 -11.02 12.43 -1.71
C VAL A 276 -11.64 12.96 -2.99
N THR A 277 -11.14 14.10 -3.46
CA THR A 277 -11.54 14.70 -4.72
C THR A 277 -10.58 14.27 -5.82
N ILE A 278 -11.13 13.62 -6.84
CA ILE A 278 -10.41 13.21 -8.04
C ILE A 278 -10.56 14.32 -9.08
N PRO A 279 -9.46 14.93 -9.55
CA PRO A 279 -9.53 16.06 -10.48
C PRO A 279 -9.95 15.64 -11.89
N GLU A 280 -9.49 14.48 -12.35
CA GLU A 280 -9.69 13.99 -13.70
C GLU A 280 -9.44 12.48 -13.79
N ILE A 281 -9.99 11.85 -14.82
CA ILE A 281 -9.71 10.46 -15.19
C ILE A 281 -9.77 10.31 -16.73
N ALA A 282 -8.72 9.70 -17.29
CA ALA A 282 -8.61 9.46 -18.73
C ALA A 282 -9.72 8.52 -19.25
N PRO A 283 -10.04 8.55 -20.56
CA PRO A 283 -11.01 7.62 -21.15
C PRO A 283 -10.67 6.17 -20.86
N GLU A 284 -11.66 5.35 -20.52
CA GLU A 284 -11.53 3.91 -20.31
C GLU A 284 -10.50 3.51 -19.22
N ALA A 285 -9.98 4.48 -18.46
CA ALA A 285 -8.91 4.26 -17.52
C ALA A 285 -9.45 3.73 -16.19
N THR A 286 -8.70 2.78 -15.61
CA THR A 286 -8.87 2.35 -14.21
C THR A 286 -7.83 3.06 -13.35
N VAL A 287 -8.26 3.64 -12.24
CA VAL A 287 -7.37 4.26 -11.23
C VAL A 287 -7.62 3.66 -9.86
N SER A 288 -6.62 3.74 -8.99
CA SER A 288 -6.71 3.31 -7.59
C SER A 288 -6.41 4.45 -6.62
N ILE A 289 -7.18 4.53 -5.53
CA ILE A 289 -7.07 5.58 -4.51
C ILE A 289 -7.09 5.00 -3.10
N ASP A 290 -6.32 5.57 -2.19
CA ASP A 290 -6.22 5.14 -0.79
C ASP A 290 -6.98 6.10 0.14
N ILE A 291 -8.10 5.66 0.69
CA ILE A 291 -8.91 6.46 1.62
C ILE A 291 -8.71 5.92 3.04
N ARG A 292 -8.25 6.79 3.94
CA ARG A 292 -8.11 6.49 5.37
C ARG A 292 -9.32 7.03 6.13
N LEU A 293 -10.03 6.15 6.82
CA LEU A 293 -11.12 6.53 7.70
C LEU A 293 -10.60 7.11 9.03
N PRO A 294 -11.43 7.88 9.76
CA PRO A 294 -11.11 8.33 11.11
C PRO A 294 -10.78 7.17 12.06
N PHE A 295 -9.97 7.44 13.09
CA PHE A 295 -9.58 6.43 14.09
C PHE A 295 -10.80 5.80 14.77
N GLU A 296 -11.83 6.59 14.96
CA GLU A 296 -13.11 6.24 15.56
C GLU A 296 -13.81 5.10 14.82
N ALA A 297 -13.55 4.91 13.52
CA ALA A 297 -14.06 3.78 12.74
C ALA A 297 -13.64 2.42 13.33
N ASN A 298 -12.49 2.36 14.03
CA ASN A 298 -12.01 1.13 14.68
C ASN A 298 -12.74 0.78 15.99
N ALA A 299 -13.61 1.65 16.49
CA ALA A 299 -14.30 1.52 17.78
C ALA A 299 -15.79 1.87 17.70
N MET A 300 -16.44 1.62 16.58
CA MET A 300 -17.86 1.94 16.36
C MET A 300 -18.84 0.94 16.96
N ASN A 301 -18.38 -0.24 17.37
CA ASN A 301 -19.22 -1.30 17.92
C ASN A 301 -18.60 -1.88 19.20
N ARG A 302 -19.27 -2.83 19.86
CA ARG A 302 -18.77 -3.57 21.02
C ARG A 302 -19.08 -5.05 20.89
N ASP A 303 -18.19 -5.90 21.41
CA ASP A 303 -18.46 -7.32 21.55
C ASP A 303 -19.32 -7.61 22.80
N THR A 304 -19.59 -8.90 23.04
CA THR A 304 -20.36 -9.38 24.21
C THR A 304 -19.74 -9.00 25.54
N ASP A 305 -18.43 -8.78 25.58
CA ASP A 305 -17.66 -8.42 26.77
C ASP A 305 -17.52 -6.89 26.92
N GLY A 306 -18.15 -6.12 26.03
CA GLY A 306 -18.09 -4.65 26.01
C GLY A 306 -16.82 -4.06 25.38
N SER A 307 -15.93 -4.92 24.86
CA SER A 307 -14.69 -4.51 24.23
C SER A 307 -14.97 -3.83 22.88
N PRO A 308 -14.22 -2.76 22.51
CA PRO A 308 -14.41 -2.09 21.23
C PRO A 308 -14.27 -3.04 20.04
N MET A 309 -15.14 -2.85 19.06
CA MET A 309 -15.11 -3.49 17.76
C MET A 309 -15.15 -2.41 16.66
N PRO A 310 -14.47 -2.63 15.53
CA PRO A 310 -14.60 -1.77 14.36
C PRO A 310 -16.01 -1.85 13.79
N PHE A 311 -16.31 -0.91 12.90
CA PHE A 311 -17.53 -0.89 12.10
C PHE A 311 -17.82 -2.25 11.42
N GLU A 312 -19.08 -2.47 11.04
CA GLU A 312 -19.50 -3.71 10.39
C GLU A 312 -19.57 -3.63 8.87
N PHE A 313 -20.09 -2.52 8.34
CA PHE A 313 -20.24 -2.30 6.90
C PHE A 313 -19.43 -1.09 6.43
N LEU A 314 -18.78 -1.25 5.28
CA LEU A 314 -18.14 -0.17 4.54
C LEU A 314 -19.02 0.17 3.34
N HIS A 315 -19.50 1.40 3.28
CA HIS A 315 -20.09 1.94 2.06
C HIS A 315 -18.97 2.64 1.29
N ALA A 316 -18.76 2.24 0.04
CA ALA A 316 -17.88 2.94 -0.89
C ALA A 316 -18.76 3.60 -1.96
N VAL A 317 -18.56 4.88 -2.20
CA VAL A 317 -19.36 5.65 -3.16
C VAL A 317 -18.45 6.52 -4.01
N VAL A 318 -18.54 6.33 -5.32
CA VAL A 318 -17.93 7.13 -6.37
C VAL A 318 -18.93 8.20 -6.83
N ASP A 319 -18.41 9.38 -7.15
CA ASP A 319 -19.20 10.60 -7.39
C ASP A 319 -20.23 10.85 -6.27
N SER A 320 -19.74 10.85 -5.03
CA SER A 320 -20.58 10.88 -3.83
C SER A 320 -21.38 12.19 -3.64
N ARG A 321 -21.11 13.20 -4.47
CA ARG A 321 -21.86 14.47 -4.52
C ARG A 321 -22.72 14.62 -5.78
N GLY A 322 -22.72 13.62 -6.68
CA GLY A 322 -23.45 13.71 -7.94
C GLY A 322 -22.98 14.85 -8.83
N ALA A 323 -21.67 15.10 -8.89
CA ALA A 323 -21.07 16.15 -9.70
C ALA A 323 -21.23 15.85 -11.20
N LEU A 324 -21.28 14.57 -11.58
CA LEU A 324 -21.27 14.14 -12.97
C LEU A 324 -22.65 13.70 -13.49
N PRO A 325 -22.94 13.93 -14.77
CA PRO A 325 -24.12 13.39 -15.44
C PRO A 325 -23.91 11.91 -15.83
N GLU A 326 -24.03 11.03 -14.83
CA GLU A 326 -23.74 9.59 -14.96
C GLU A 326 -24.82 8.79 -15.70
N ALA A 327 -24.39 7.90 -16.60
CA ALA A 327 -25.25 7.00 -17.37
C ALA A 327 -25.87 5.89 -16.50
N ASP A 328 -25.09 5.26 -15.61
CA ASP A 328 -25.58 4.24 -14.68
C ASP A 328 -25.08 4.48 -13.26
N LYS A 329 -25.83 5.27 -12.50
CA LYS A 329 -25.48 5.53 -11.09
C LYS A 329 -25.42 4.26 -10.25
N ALA A 330 -26.10 3.16 -10.59
CA ALA A 330 -26.19 1.98 -9.73
C ALA A 330 -24.87 1.20 -9.63
N ASN A 331 -23.89 1.48 -10.50
CA ASN A 331 -22.57 0.87 -10.48
C ASN A 331 -21.52 1.72 -9.70
N ASN A 332 -21.91 2.89 -9.16
CA ASN A 332 -21.02 3.84 -8.49
C ASN A 332 -20.76 3.52 -7.02
N GLY A 333 -21.48 2.55 -6.45
CA GLY A 333 -21.35 2.26 -5.03
C GLY A 333 -21.48 0.80 -4.68
N ALA A 334 -21.09 0.48 -3.45
CA ALA A 334 -21.27 -0.84 -2.87
C ALA A 334 -21.39 -0.73 -1.35
N VAL A 335 -22.14 -1.68 -0.77
CA VAL A 335 -22.16 -1.94 0.68
C VAL A 335 -21.44 -3.25 0.95
N LEU A 336 -20.33 -3.19 1.67
CA LEU A 336 -19.45 -4.32 1.89
C LEU A 336 -19.45 -4.70 3.37
N ASN A 337 -19.65 -5.98 3.69
CA ASN A 337 -19.30 -6.44 5.03
C ASN A 337 -17.79 -6.31 5.20
N ARG A 338 -17.34 -5.64 6.26
CA ARG A 338 -15.90 -5.46 6.55
C ARG A 338 -15.15 -6.78 6.57
N GLY A 339 -15.81 -7.84 7.05
CA GLY A 339 -15.28 -9.19 7.11
C GLY A 339 -15.07 -9.85 5.75
N GLU A 340 -15.58 -9.29 4.65
CA GLU A 340 -15.47 -9.84 3.29
C GLU A 340 -14.51 -9.03 2.40
N ILE A 341 -13.94 -7.94 2.93
CA ILE A 341 -12.98 -7.10 2.21
C ILE A 341 -11.61 -7.77 2.24
N TYR A 342 -11.10 -8.17 1.07
CA TYR A 342 -9.75 -8.74 0.97
C TYR A 342 -8.66 -7.71 1.21
N SER A 343 -7.53 -8.15 1.76
CA SER A 343 -6.31 -7.32 1.81
C SER A 343 -5.78 -7.06 0.40
N VAL A 344 -5.04 -5.96 0.23
CA VAL A 344 -4.20 -5.77 -0.96
C VAL A 344 -3.18 -6.90 -1.10
N ASP A 345 -2.70 -7.11 -2.32
CA ASP A 345 -1.60 -8.03 -2.58
C ASP A 345 -0.30 -7.52 -1.95
N PRO A 346 0.57 -8.42 -1.45
CA PRO A 346 1.85 -8.02 -0.87
C PRO A 346 2.69 -7.16 -1.83
N ALA A 347 3.11 -5.98 -1.40
CA ALA A 347 4.06 -5.17 -2.15
C ALA A 347 5.16 -4.68 -1.21
N ALA A 348 6.40 -4.99 -1.54
CA ALA A 348 7.57 -4.52 -0.83
C ALA A 348 8.07 -3.23 -1.50
N PHE A 349 8.34 -2.22 -0.70
CA PHE A 349 8.64 -0.89 -1.18
C PHE A 349 10.15 -0.71 -1.28
N SER A 350 10.79 -0.38 -0.16
CA SER A 350 12.24 -0.28 -0.05
C SER A 350 12.68 -0.51 1.38
N THR A 351 13.95 -0.88 1.52
CA THR A 351 14.64 -0.94 2.80
C THR A 351 15.05 0.45 3.27
N ASP A 352 15.19 0.63 4.57
CA ASP A 352 15.70 1.87 5.19
C ASP A 352 17.20 2.12 4.91
N VAL A 353 17.89 1.15 4.32
CA VAL A 353 19.29 1.21 3.91
C VAL A 353 19.49 0.69 2.48
N THR A 354 20.57 1.09 1.82
CA THR A 354 20.93 0.56 0.49
C THR A 354 21.92 -0.60 0.55
N ALA A 355 22.71 -0.64 1.62
CA ALA A 355 23.61 -1.73 1.92
C ALA A 355 23.55 -2.08 3.41
N ALA A 356 23.82 -3.32 3.76
CA ALA A 356 23.85 -3.76 5.16
C ALA A 356 24.87 -4.91 5.35
N ALA A 357 25.47 -4.98 6.53
CA ALA A 357 26.29 -6.11 6.91
C ALA A 357 25.43 -7.28 7.42
N PRO A 358 25.92 -8.53 7.28
CA PRO A 358 25.32 -9.66 7.98
C PRO A 358 25.15 -9.38 9.48
N GLY A 359 24.00 -9.77 10.04
CA GLY A 359 23.66 -9.54 11.45
C GLY A 359 23.04 -8.16 11.73
N THR A 360 23.09 -7.21 10.79
CA THR A 360 22.40 -5.92 10.94
C THR A 360 20.88 -6.11 10.84
N VAL A 361 20.13 -5.35 11.65
CA VAL A 361 18.67 -5.27 11.56
C VAL A 361 18.29 -4.21 10.52
N VAL A 362 17.46 -4.59 9.56
CA VAL A 362 16.97 -3.74 8.48
C VAL A 362 15.45 -3.66 8.53
N SER A 363 14.90 -2.47 8.28
CA SER A 363 13.45 -2.30 8.10
C SER A 363 13.10 -2.27 6.61
N LEU A 364 12.14 -3.08 6.21
CA LEU A 364 11.54 -3.09 4.89
C LEU A 364 10.12 -2.52 4.97
N ALA A 365 9.86 -1.43 4.27
CA ALA A 365 8.50 -0.90 4.11
C ALA A 365 7.73 -1.72 3.06
N GLY A 366 6.41 -1.78 3.21
CA GLY A 366 5.54 -2.45 2.25
C GLY A 366 4.06 -2.27 2.56
N GLU A 367 3.22 -3.08 1.93
CA GLU A 367 1.81 -3.25 2.25
C GLU A 367 1.35 -4.69 1.97
N GLY A 368 0.19 -5.07 2.48
CA GLY A 368 -0.42 -6.36 2.19
C GLY A 368 0.26 -7.56 2.83
N PHE A 369 1.27 -7.36 3.69
CA PHE A 369 1.99 -8.45 4.38
C PHE A 369 1.15 -9.20 5.41
N GLY A 370 0.03 -8.63 5.84
CA GLY A 370 -0.81 -9.16 6.91
C GLY A 370 -0.23 -8.91 8.31
N PRO A 371 -1.03 -9.15 9.36
CA PRO A 371 -0.69 -8.83 10.74
C PRO A 371 0.22 -9.85 11.42
N GLU A 372 0.51 -10.98 10.77
CA GLU A 372 1.28 -12.08 11.35
C GLU A 372 2.47 -12.50 10.48
N PRO A 373 3.61 -12.86 11.11
CA PRO A 373 4.81 -13.29 10.39
C PRO A 373 4.56 -14.41 9.38
N GLY A 374 4.90 -14.13 8.13
CA GLY A 374 5.12 -15.10 7.07
C GLY A 374 6.61 -15.49 7.00
N GLN A 375 7.17 -15.54 5.79
CA GLN A 375 8.61 -15.78 5.56
C GLN A 375 9.28 -14.55 4.92
N LEU A 376 10.54 -14.32 5.27
CA LEU A 376 11.40 -13.34 4.61
C LEU A 376 12.64 -14.04 4.07
N ILE A 377 12.90 -13.87 2.79
CA ILE A 377 13.90 -14.64 2.05
C ILE A 377 14.85 -13.66 1.38
N VAL A 378 16.14 -13.84 1.61
CA VAL A 378 17.22 -13.11 0.95
C VAL A 378 17.87 -14.04 -0.05
N THR A 379 17.92 -13.61 -1.30
CA THR A 379 18.55 -14.37 -2.39
C THR A 379 19.82 -13.67 -2.85
N VAL A 380 20.91 -14.42 -3.00
CA VAL A 380 22.22 -13.93 -3.48
C VAL A 380 22.76 -14.95 -4.47
N GLY A 381 22.80 -14.58 -5.76
CA GLY A 381 23.02 -15.55 -6.84
C GLY A 381 22.01 -16.71 -6.72
N ASP A 382 22.51 -17.94 -6.64
CA ASP A 382 21.68 -19.15 -6.48
C ASP A 382 21.35 -19.49 -5.01
N GLN A 383 21.94 -18.77 -4.04
CA GLN A 383 21.68 -19.01 -2.63
C GLN A 383 20.36 -18.39 -2.18
N GLN A 384 19.64 -19.12 -1.33
CA GLN A 384 18.37 -18.70 -0.73
C GLN A 384 18.49 -18.85 0.79
N LEU A 385 18.37 -17.73 1.48
CA LEU A 385 18.60 -17.65 2.92
C LEU A 385 17.35 -17.11 3.59
N SER A 386 16.81 -17.86 4.55
CA SER A 386 15.75 -17.37 5.42
C SER A 386 16.34 -16.33 6.37
N ALA A 387 15.78 -15.13 6.39
CA ALA A 387 16.14 -14.12 7.36
C ALA A 387 15.36 -14.32 8.66
N GLU A 388 15.99 -13.99 9.78
CA GLU A 388 15.31 -13.96 11.08
C GLU A 388 14.41 -12.73 11.17
N ILE A 389 13.14 -12.94 11.45
CA ILE A 389 12.12 -11.88 11.58
C ILE A 389 12.20 -11.30 12.99
N ARG A 390 12.38 -9.97 13.06
CA ARG A 390 12.46 -9.16 14.28
C ARG A 390 11.16 -8.41 14.58
N GLY A 391 10.41 -8.06 13.54
CA GLY A 391 9.13 -7.36 13.63
C GLY A 391 8.34 -7.55 12.33
N TRP A 392 7.01 -7.63 12.42
CA TRP A 392 6.15 -7.84 11.26
C TRP A 392 4.81 -7.16 11.46
N TYR A 393 4.30 -6.51 10.42
CA TYR A 393 2.93 -6.03 10.34
C TYR A 393 2.54 -5.75 8.89
N ASP A 394 1.30 -5.36 8.64
CA ASP A 394 0.77 -5.13 7.29
C ASP A 394 1.64 -4.22 6.43
N LEU A 395 2.30 -3.22 7.04
CA LEU A 395 3.05 -2.17 6.36
C LEU A 395 4.58 -2.31 6.40
N GLY A 396 5.11 -3.37 7.02
CA GLY A 396 6.55 -3.52 7.07
C GLY A 396 7.04 -4.78 7.77
N VAL A 397 8.32 -5.04 7.58
CA VAL A 397 9.04 -6.14 8.23
C VAL A 397 10.39 -5.63 8.73
N GLN A 398 10.77 -6.00 9.94
CA GLN A 398 12.14 -5.88 10.43
C GLN A 398 12.78 -7.25 10.41
N PHE A 399 13.99 -7.34 9.88
CA PHE A 399 14.70 -8.62 9.78
C PHE A 399 16.20 -8.45 10.00
N THR A 400 16.83 -9.53 10.48
CA THR A 400 18.29 -9.64 10.57
C THR A 400 18.83 -10.10 9.22
N VAL A 401 19.76 -9.35 8.63
CA VAL A 401 20.42 -9.72 7.37
C VAL A 401 21.19 -11.04 7.59
N PRO A 402 20.91 -12.10 6.81
CA PRO A 402 21.58 -13.38 6.98
C PRO A 402 23.05 -13.29 6.54
N ASN A 403 23.87 -14.22 7.03
CA ASN A 403 25.23 -14.35 6.54
C ASN A 403 25.22 -14.97 5.13
N VAL A 404 25.59 -14.16 4.14
CA VAL A 404 25.62 -14.54 2.72
C VAL A 404 26.94 -15.18 2.29
N GLY A 405 27.94 -15.20 3.18
CA GLY A 405 29.29 -15.68 2.88
C GLY A 405 30.07 -14.74 1.93
N GLY A 406 31.39 -14.70 2.09
CA GLY A 406 32.27 -13.87 1.26
C GLY A 406 32.72 -12.55 1.91
N ASN A 407 33.79 -11.97 1.37
CA ASN A 407 34.44 -10.75 1.88
C ASN A 407 34.20 -9.52 1.01
N SER A 408 33.36 -9.64 -0.03
CA SER A 408 33.02 -8.57 -0.98
C SER A 408 31.54 -8.24 -0.93
N ALA A 409 31.17 -7.05 -1.40
CA ALA A 409 29.78 -6.69 -1.61
C ALA A 409 29.09 -7.69 -2.57
N ALA A 410 27.86 -8.07 -2.24
CA ALA A 410 27.04 -8.97 -3.04
C ALA A 410 25.64 -8.36 -3.22
N ASP A 411 25.14 -8.42 -4.45
CA ASP A 411 23.77 -8.00 -4.76
C ASP A 411 22.77 -9.05 -4.30
N ALA A 412 21.86 -8.65 -3.44
CA ALA A 412 20.80 -9.48 -2.92
C ALA A 412 19.41 -9.00 -3.38
N GLN A 413 18.45 -9.91 -3.43
CA GLN A 413 17.03 -9.59 -3.53
C GLN A 413 16.31 -10.09 -2.28
N VAL A 414 15.54 -9.19 -1.65
CA VAL A 414 14.71 -9.46 -0.48
C VAL A 414 13.28 -9.71 -0.93
N LEU A 415 12.70 -10.84 -0.54
CA LEU A 415 11.34 -11.26 -0.87
C LEU A 415 10.55 -11.53 0.40
N VAL A 416 9.33 -11.00 0.48
CA VAL A 416 8.39 -11.28 1.57
C VAL A 416 7.34 -12.26 1.06
N ILE A 417 7.11 -13.33 1.81
CA ILE A 417 6.04 -14.30 1.54
C ILE A 417 5.06 -14.23 2.71
N ARG A 418 3.82 -13.83 2.45
CA ARG A 418 2.77 -13.83 3.48
C ARG A 418 2.39 -15.26 3.87
N GLY A 419 1.80 -15.43 5.05
CA GLY A 419 1.45 -16.75 5.61
C GLY A 419 0.57 -17.64 4.70
N ASP A 420 -0.17 -17.06 3.75
CA ASP A 420 -0.98 -17.75 2.73
C ASP A 420 -0.22 -18.10 1.44
N GLY A 421 1.06 -17.71 1.33
CA GLY A 421 1.92 -17.97 0.18
C GLY A 421 1.98 -16.84 -0.85
N ALA A 422 1.25 -15.74 -0.65
CA ALA A 422 1.34 -14.58 -1.52
C ALA A 422 2.73 -13.94 -1.40
N SER A 423 3.42 -13.73 -2.51
CA SER A 423 4.77 -13.17 -2.55
C SER A 423 4.75 -11.69 -2.91
N SER A 424 5.60 -10.88 -2.29
CA SER A 424 5.85 -9.51 -2.71
C SER A 424 6.65 -9.44 -4.01
N ASN A 425 6.79 -8.24 -4.57
CA ASN A 425 7.92 -7.96 -5.46
C ASN A 425 9.27 -8.07 -4.70
N PRO A 426 10.36 -8.45 -5.37
CA PRO A 426 11.69 -8.45 -4.77
C PRO A 426 12.27 -7.03 -4.67
N VAL A 427 12.92 -6.74 -3.54
CA VAL A 427 13.60 -5.46 -3.28
C VAL A 427 15.12 -5.65 -3.26
N PRO A 428 15.90 -4.86 -4.01
CA PRO A 428 17.34 -4.99 -4.04
C PRO A 428 17.99 -4.49 -2.74
N LEU A 429 18.96 -5.24 -2.22
CA LEU A 429 19.80 -4.88 -1.08
C LEU A 429 21.24 -5.29 -1.37
N SER A 430 22.22 -4.42 -1.10
CA SER A 430 23.62 -4.81 -1.16
C SER A 430 24.03 -5.40 0.19
N VAL A 431 24.49 -6.65 0.23
CA VAL A 431 25.07 -7.22 1.46
C VAL A 431 26.58 -7.06 1.40
N ALA A 432 27.15 -6.27 2.30
CA ALA A 432 28.56 -5.90 2.26
C ALA A 432 29.15 -5.79 3.68
N PRO A 433 30.49 -5.92 3.85
CA PRO A 433 31.13 -5.69 5.13
C PRO A 433 30.83 -4.29 5.69
N GLU A 434 30.88 -4.15 7.03
CA GLU A 434 30.44 -2.93 7.75
C GLU A 434 31.08 -1.62 7.23
N GLY A 435 32.33 -1.67 6.77
CA GLY A 435 33.05 -0.53 6.21
C GLY A 435 32.60 -0.09 4.80
N MET A 436 31.64 -0.77 4.17
CA MET A 436 31.11 -0.47 2.83
C MET A 436 29.61 -0.12 2.84
N ILE A 437 29.05 0.19 4.01
CA ILE A 437 27.61 0.48 4.18
C ILE A 437 27.28 1.92 3.76
N GLY A 438 26.29 2.09 2.88
CA GLY A 438 25.65 3.37 2.58
C GLY A 438 24.29 3.50 3.27
N THR A 439 24.05 4.59 3.98
CA THR A 439 22.72 4.94 4.54
C THR A 439 21.88 5.69 3.51
N LEU A 440 20.55 5.49 3.53
CA LEU A 440 19.64 6.36 2.77
C LEU A 440 19.37 7.64 3.56
N PRO A 441 19.09 8.77 2.89
CA PRO A 441 18.60 9.97 3.54
C PRO A 441 17.30 9.64 4.28
N THR A 442 17.20 9.98 5.56
CA THR A 442 15.95 9.85 6.32
C THR A 442 14.87 10.71 5.65
N PRO A 443 13.68 10.17 5.37
CA PRO A 443 12.58 10.94 4.83
C PRO A 443 12.21 12.01 5.86
N PRO A 444 11.67 13.17 5.43
CA PRO A 444 11.16 14.17 6.36
C PRO A 444 10.08 13.56 7.27
N ALA A 445 9.62 14.31 8.28
CA ALA A 445 8.45 13.86 9.05
C ALA A 445 7.17 14.00 8.22
N PRO A 446 6.29 12.99 8.17
CA PRO A 446 5.10 13.06 7.34
C PRO A 446 4.20 14.20 7.85
N MET A 447 3.59 14.96 6.93
CA MET A 447 2.62 15.95 7.34
C MET A 447 1.39 15.22 7.88
N PRO A 448 0.94 15.50 9.11
CA PRO A 448 -0.42 15.19 9.46
C PRO A 448 -1.35 15.91 8.48
N PRO A 449 -2.50 15.32 8.10
CA PRO A 449 -3.49 16.03 7.31
C PRO A 449 -3.84 17.34 8.02
N SER A 450 -3.95 18.44 7.26
CA SER A 450 -4.18 19.77 7.82
C SER A 450 -5.33 19.75 8.83
N PRO A 451 -5.16 20.33 10.03
CA PRO A 451 -6.17 20.31 11.09
C PRO A 451 -7.46 21.07 10.74
N GLU A 452 -7.52 21.73 9.58
CA GLU A 452 -8.67 22.53 9.13
C GLU A 452 -9.77 21.72 8.43
N ILE A 453 -9.62 20.41 8.27
CA ILE A 453 -10.69 19.55 7.74
C ILE A 453 -10.97 18.44 8.78
N ARG A 454 -11.67 18.81 9.85
CA ARG A 454 -12.37 17.89 10.75
C ARG A 454 -13.85 18.18 10.73
#